data_AF-A0A842TFN2-F1
#
_entry.id   AF-A0A842TFN2-F1
#
_cell.length_a   1.000
_cell.length_b   1.000
_cell.length_c   1.000
_cell.angle_alpha   90.00
_cell.angle_beta   90.00
_cell.angle_gamma   90.00
#
_symmetry.space_group_name_H-M   'P 1'
#
loop_
_entity.id
_entity.type
_entity.pdbx_description
1 polymer ?
#
loop_
_entity_poly.entity_id
_entity_poly.type
_entity_poly.pdbx_seq_one_letter_code
_entity_poly.pdbx_strand_id
1 'polypeptide(L)' 'MSLVKMSWIEKYRPDSLDNIIGQDHIIDQIKNYIKDRNLPNLLLYGPPGT' A
#
# COMPACT_ATOMS: atom_id res chain seq x y z
N MET A 1 6.40 -31.57 1.86
CA MET A 1 5.87 -30.22 2.06
C MET A 1 6.84 -29.25 1.40
N SER A 2 6.50 -28.66 0.25
CA SER A 2 7.45 -27.86 -0.53
C SER A 2 7.85 -26.59 0.24
N LEU A 3 9.16 -26.37 0.37
CA LEU A 3 9.73 -25.09 0.78
C LEU A 3 9.48 -24.09 -0.36
N VAL A 4 8.32 -23.42 -0.36
CA VAL A 4 8.04 -22.34 -1.31
C VAL A 4 9.02 -21.22 -1.02
N LYS A 5 10.05 -21.10 -1.85
CA LYS A 5 11.02 -20.02 -1.81
C LYS A 5 10.32 -18.73 -2.24
N MET A 6 9.80 -17.99 -1.27
CA MET A 6 9.11 -16.72 -1.50
C MET A 6 10.09 -15.70 -2.12
N SER A 7 9.65 -15.02 -3.19
CA SER A 7 10.46 -13.96 -3.80
C SER A 7 10.65 -12.82 -2.80
N TRP A 8 11.74 -12.06 -2.94
CA TRP A 8 12.00 -10.93 -2.02
C TRP A 8 10.90 -9.88 -2.10
N ILE A 9 10.31 -9.72 -3.28
CA ILE A 9 9.19 -8.81 -3.53
C ILE A 9 8.00 -9.17 -2.64
N GLU A 10 7.62 -10.46 -2.59
CA GLU A 10 6.52 -10.90 -1.74
C GLU A 10 6.90 -10.87 -0.25
N LYS A 11 8.16 -11.16 0.07
CA LYS A 11 8.66 -11.17 1.46
C LYS A 11 8.65 -9.78 2.11
N TYR A 12 8.88 -8.72 1.32
CA TYR A 12 8.97 -7.35 1.79
C TYR A 12 7.82 -6.47 1.29
N ARG A 13 6.74 -7.05 0.75
CA ARG A 13 5.53 -6.28 0.43
C ARG A 13 4.99 -5.66 1.72
N PRO A 14 4.74 -4.33 1.76
CA PRO A 14 4.15 -3.68 2.93
C PRO A 14 2.83 -4.34 3.33
N ASP A 15 2.70 -4.71 4.59
CA ASP A 15 1.50 -5.31 5.18
C ASP A 15 0.49 -4.26 5.67
N SER A 16 0.93 -3.01 5.84
CA SER A 16 0.13 -1.89 6.31
C SER A 16 0.44 -0.60 5.55
N LEU A 17 -0.49 0.35 5.57
CA LEU A 17 -0.29 1.68 4.98
C LEU A 17 0.84 2.46 5.67
N ASP A 18 1.15 2.14 6.94
CA ASP A 18 2.25 2.76 7.70
C ASP A 18 3.63 2.24 7.25
N ASN A 19 3.67 1.07 6.61
CA ASN A 19 4.90 0.44 6.13
C ASN A 19 5.20 0.75 4.65
N ILE A 20 4.34 1.52 3.99
CA ILE A 20 4.61 2.02 2.62
C ILE A 20 5.61 3.16 2.73
N ILE A 21 6.69 3.06 1.97
CA ILE A 21 7.76 4.07 1.97
C ILE A 21 7.50 5.04 0.82
N GLY A 22 7.34 6.31 1.14
CA GLY A 22 7.01 7.37 0.18
C GLY A 22 5.51 7.54 -0.01
N GLN A 23 5.14 8.57 -0.79
CA GLN A 23 3.74 8.96 -1.01
C GLN A 23 2.97 9.37 0.26
N ASP A 24 3.66 9.93 1.28
CA ASP A 24 3.10 10.30 2.59
C ASP A 24 1.78 11.07 2.48
N HIS A 25 1.72 12.05 1.57
CA HIS A 25 0.51 12.84 1.35
C HIS A 25 -0.70 12.00 0.90
N ILE A 26 -0.50 11.02 0.02
CA ILE A 26 -1.58 10.15 -0.48
C ILE A 26 -2.03 9.20 0.65
N ILE A 27 -1.08 8.64 1.39
CA ILE A 27 -1.36 7.77 2.53
C ILE A 27 -2.19 8.51 3.59
N ASP A 28 -1.83 9.75 3.91
CA ASP A 28 -2.56 10.57 4.87
C ASP A 28 -3.97 10.92 4.39
N GLN A 29 -4.15 11.24 3.11
CA GLN A 29 -5.50 11.45 2.55
C GLN A 29 -6.37 10.19 2.64
N ILE A 30 -5.81 9.02 2.28
CA ILE A 30 -6.54 7.75 2.38
C ILE A 30 -6.91 7.45 3.83
N LYS A 31 -5.98 7.66 4.79
CA LYS A 31 -6.26 7.48 6.22
C LYS A 31 -7.40 8.40 6.69
N ASN A 32 -7.44 9.64 6.23
CA ASN A 32 -8.53 10.58 6.55
C ASN A 32 -9.87 10.10 5.98
N TYR A 33 -9.92 9.65 4.73
CA TYR A 33 -11.14 9.10 4.13
C TYR A 33 -11.66 7.86 4.88
N ILE A 34 -10.75 6.99 5.34
CA ILE A 34 -11.10 5.83 6.17
C ILE A 34 -11.67 6.29 7.53
N LYS A 35 -11.01 7.25 8.18
CA LYS A 35 -11.45 7.81 9.47
C LYS A 35 -12.84 8.43 9.39
N ASP A 36 -13.10 9.16 8.30
CA ASP A 36 -14.38 9.81 8.03
C ASP A 36 -15.45 8.83 7.51
N ARG A 37 -15.09 7.54 7.32
CA ARG A 37 -15.94 6.49 6.73
C ARG A 37 -16.52 6.88 5.37
N ASN A 38 -15.78 7.67 4.62
CA ASN A 38 -16.18 8.19 3.32
C ASN A 38 -15.04 7.96 2.32
N LEU A 39 -14.93 6.72 1.85
CA LEU A 39 -13.93 6.34 0.85
C LEU A 39 -14.52 6.51 -0.55
N PRO A 40 -14.09 7.53 -1.33
CA PRO A 40 -14.56 7.70 -2.70
C PRO A 40 -13.95 6.64 -3.64
N ASN A 41 -14.39 6.63 -4.89
CA ASN A 41 -13.70 5.88 -5.95
C ASN A 41 -12.31 6.50 -6.17
N LEU A 42 -11.26 5.70 -5.99
CA LEU A 42 -9.86 6.12 -6.13
C LEU A 42 -9.29 5.64 -7.46
N LEU A 43 -8.66 6.54 -8.20
CA LEU A 43 -7.80 6.21 -9.34
C LEU A 43 -6.34 6.48 -8.93
N LEU A 44 -5.62 5.41 -8.60
CA LEU A 44 -4.19 5.49 -8.27
C LEU A 44 -3.39 5.25 -9.55
N TYR A 45 -2.55 6.23 -9.92
CA TYR A 45 -1.71 6.16 -11.12
C TYR A 45 -0.27 6.57 -10.79
N GLY A 46 0.69 5.93 -11.46
CA GLY A 46 2.11 6.18 -11.26
C GLY A 46 2.98 5.21 -12.07
N PRO A 47 4.30 5.44 -12.14
CA PRO A 47 5.24 4.50 -12.74
C PRO A 47 5.28 3.17 -11.96
N PRO A 48 5.73 2.07 -12.58
CA PRO A 48 5.81 0.77 -11.91
C PRO A 48 6.80 0.82 -10.74
N GLY A 49 6.38 0.32 -9.57
CA GLY A 49 7.22 0.25 -8.37
C GLY A 49 7.21 1.51 -7.49
N THR A 50 6.18 2.36 -7.63
CA THR A 50 5.95 3.51 -6.74
C THR A 50 5.10 3.14 -5.53
#